data_AF-A0A965VI69-F1
#
_entry.id   AF-A0A965VI69-F1
#
_cell.length_a   1.000
_cell.length_b   1.000
_cell.length_c   1.000
_cell.angle_alpha   90.00
_cell.angle_beta   90.00
_cell.angle_gamma   90.00
#
_symmetry.space_group_name_H-M   'P 1'
#
loop_
_entity.id
_entity.type
_entity.pdbx_description
1 polymer ?
#
loop_
_entity_poly.entity_id
_entity_poly.type
_entity_poly.pdbx_seq_one_letter_code
_entity_poly.pdbx_strand_id
1 'polypeptide(L)'
;LAFLGAGNTHLEGPYAANVSRGLRFLVDRQRGDGSLQGDAEFFAALYCHGMATIALGESVAMTGDAAWKPPLERAVRHTLAMQHPHTGGWRYAAGDRGDTSQLGWQVMVLLTARNAGLNGFEAAETGARRFLQSVSSGTAGGLAAYRPGERTSVAMTAEALACRLFLGLPADHPAAVEAIDLIDRSPPLASAPNAYTWYYATLASFHAGGPQWDRWNSRLQSALLPLQHRGGGGLDGSWDPDPVWGGHGGRVYATALSAMTLEVYYRHLPMHRRAGRVAAAP
;
A
#
# COMPACT_ATOMS: atom_id res chain seq x y z
N LEU A 1 -2.32 -11.26 -0.62
CA LEU A 1 -2.18 -10.08 -1.49
C LEU A 1 -1.62 -10.44 -2.87
N ALA A 2 -0.35 -10.86 -3.01
CA ALA A 2 0.20 -11.21 -4.34
C ALA A 2 -0.65 -12.23 -5.13
N PHE A 3 -1.09 -13.33 -4.49
CA PHE A 3 -2.02 -14.28 -5.11
C PHE A 3 -3.32 -13.63 -5.61
N LEU A 4 -3.91 -12.71 -4.82
CA LEU A 4 -5.12 -11.97 -5.20
C LEU A 4 -4.84 -11.05 -6.39
N GLY A 5 -3.69 -10.38 -6.42
CA GLY A 5 -3.27 -9.52 -7.54
C GLY A 5 -3.11 -10.27 -8.85
N ALA A 6 -2.69 -11.54 -8.79
CA ALA A 6 -2.66 -12.46 -9.93
C ALA A 6 -4.03 -13.13 -10.23
N GLY A 7 -5.12 -12.70 -9.60
CA GLY A 7 -6.48 -13.21 -9.84
C GLY A 7 -6.83 -14.51 -9.10
N ASN A 8 -5.98 -15.02 -8.21
CA ASN A 8 -6.30 -16.20 -7.40
C ASN A 8 -7.08 -15.78 -6.16
N THR A 9 -8.32 -16.21 -6.02
CA THR A 9 -9.17 -15.94 -4.84
C THR A 9 -9.28 -17.19 -3.98
N HIS A 10 -10.00 -17.14 -2.85
CA HIS A 10 -10.30 -18.36 -2.08
C HIS A 10 -11.34 -19.26 -2.75
N LEU A 11 -11.98 -18.80 -3.84
CA LEU A 11 -12.99 -19.53 -4.59
C LEU A 11 -12.45 -20.09 -5.92
N GLU A 12 -11.51 -19.38 -6.55
CA GLU A 12 -11.08 -19.65 -7.92
C GLU A 12 -9.56 -19.51 -8.11
N GLY A 13 -9.03 -20.25 -9.08
CA GLY A 13 -7.61 -20.23 -9.47
C GLY A 13 -6.78 -21.38 -8.89
N PRO A 14 -5.59 -21.64 -9.44
CA PRO A 14 -4.71 -22.74 -9.02
C PRO A 14 -4.26 -22.65 -7.55
N TYR A 15 -4.25 -21.45 -6.97
CA TYR A 15 -3.86 -21.22 -5.58
C TYR A 15 -5.04 -21.03 -4.62
N ALA A 16 -6.27 -21.39 -5.01
CA ALA A 16 -7.47 -21.10 -4.22
C ALA A 16 -7.44 -21.69 -2.80
N ALA A 17 -6.97 -22.93 -2.67
CA ALA A 17 -6.83 -23.58 -1.37
C ALA A 17 -5.81 -22.84 -0.47
N ASN A 18 -4.75 -22.27 -1.05
CA ASN A 18 -3.74 -21.52 -0.31
C ASN A 18 -4.30 -20.19 0.18
N VAL A 19 -5.01 -19.46 -0.68
CA VAL A 19 -5.69 -18.20 -0.32
C VAL A 19 -6.74 -18.47 0.76
N SER A 20 -7.56 -19.51 0.60
CA SER A 20 -8.58 -19.89 1.58
C SER A 20 -8.00 -20.18 2.97
N ARG A 21 -6.91 -20.97 3.05
CA ARG A 21 -6.21 -21.23 4.33
C ARG A 21 -5.61 -19.97 4.93
N GLY A 22 -5.02 -19.10 4.10
CA GLY A 22 -4.45 -17.82 4.54
C GLY A 22 -5.49 -16.90 5.16
N LEU A 23 -6.64 -16.72 4.50
CA LEU A 23 -7.73 -15.87 5.01
C LEU A 23 -8.33 -16.41 6.31
N ARG A 24 -8.57 -17.73 6.40
CA ARG A 24 -9.03 -18.37 7.64
C ARG A 24 -8.05 -18.12 8.78
N PHE A 25 -6.76 -18.35 8.55
CA PHE A 25 -5.74 -18.07 9.56
C PHE A 25 -5.79 -16.62 10.06
N LEU A 26 -5.92 -15.63 9.18
CA LEU A 26 -6.02 -14.22 9.58
C LEU A 26 -7.25 -13.98 10.47
N VAL A 27 -8.41 -14.51 10.10
CA VAL A 27 -9.66 -14.33 10.87
C VAL A 27 -9.61 -15.06 12.21
N ASP A 28 -9.09 -16.28 12.24
CA ASP A 28 -8.97 -17.08 13.46
C ASP A 28 -8.02 -16.43 14.48
N ARG A 29 -7.10 -15.57 14.02
CA ARG A 29 -6.19 -14.78 14.86
C ARG A 29 -6.70 -13.37 15.17
N GLN A 30 -7.88 -12.99 14.68
CA GLN A 30 -8.43 -11.66 14.95
C GLN A 30 -8.76 -11.50 16.44
N ARG A 31 -8.27 -10.43 17.05
CA ARG A 31 -8.50 -10.13 18.46
C ARG A 31 -9.90 -9.53 18.67
N GLY A 32 -10.37 -9.52 19.92
CA GLY A 32 -11.70 -8.98 20.27
C GLY A 32 -11.87 -7.49 19.96
N ASP A 33 -10.77 -6.73 19.91
CA ASP A 33 -10.73 -5.32 19.51
C ASP A 33 -10.69 -5.10 17.99
N GLY A 34 -10.73 -6.18 17.20
CA GLY A 34 -10.68 -6.18 15.75
C GLY A 34 -9.27 -6.25 15.15
N SER A 35 -8.21 -6.16 15.96
CA SER A 35 -6.83 -6.21 15.48
C SER A 35 -6.52 -7.54 14.79
N LEU A 36 -5.74 -7.46 13.69
CA LEU A 36 -5.25 -8.59 12.91
C LEU A 36 -3.72 -8.73 13.01
N GLN A 37 -3.12 -8.18 14.07
CA GLN A 37 -1.66 -8.17 14.25
C GLN A 37 -1.06 -9.58 14.47
N GLY A 38 -1.87 -10.57 14.88
CA GLY A 38 -1.36 -11.89 15.28
C GLY A 38 -0.34 -11.80 16.42
N ASP A 39 0.76 -12.53 16.28
CA ASP A 39 1.85 -12.59 17.28
C ASP A 39 2.97 -11.57 16.97
N ALA A 40 2.69 -10.57 16.13
CA ALA A 40 3.69 -9.58 15.72
C ALA A 40 4.20 -8.73 16.89
N GLU A 41 5.50 -8.41 16.85
CA GLU A 41 6.14 -7.49 17.79
C GLU A 41 5.58 -6.07 17.65
N PHE A 42 5.80 -5.24 18.68
CA PHE A 42 5.20 -3.92 18.81
C PHE A 42 5.33 -3.03 17.56
N PHE A 43 6.53 -2.90 16.99
CA PHE A 43 6.76 -2.05 15.82
C PHE A 43 6.21 -2.66 14.51
N ALA A 44 5.96 -3.97 14.48
CA ALA A 44 5.39 -4.68 13.33
C ALA A 44 3.85 -4.78 13.41
N ALA A 45 3.27 -4.68 14.61
CA ALA A 45 1.88 -5.02 14.88
C ALA A 45 0.88 -4.29 13.97
N LEU A 46 0.98 -2.96 13.86
CA LEU A 46 0.03 -2.20 13.03
C LEU A 46 0.28 -2.38 11.52
N TYR A 47 1.52 -2.66 11.10
CA TYR A 47 1.79 -3.05 9.71
C TYR A 47 1.10 -4.37 9.37
N CYS A 48 1.30 -5.39 10.22
CA CYS A 48 0.68 -6.71 10.05
C CYS A 48 -0.85 -6.59 10.03
N HIS A 49 -1.43 -5.80 10.95
CA HIS A 49 -2.86 -5.52 10.94
C HIS A 49 -3.30 -4.88 9.62
N GLY A 50 -2.65 -3.82 9.16
CA GLY A 50 -3.01 -3.13 7.91
C GLY A 50 -2.96 -4.05 6.69
N MET A 51 -1.86 -4.78 6.52
CA MET A 51 -1.70 -5.73 5.40
C MET A 51 -2.72 -6.87 5.44
N ALA A 52 -3.04 -7.40 6.63
CA ALA A 52 -4.05 -8.44 6.80
C ALA A 52 -5.46 -7.91 6.49
N THR A 53 -5.78 -6.69 6.92
CA THR A 53 -7.06 -6.02 6.61
C THR A 53 -7.21 -5.81 5.11
N ILE A 54 -6.15 -5.38 4.41
CA ILE A 54 -6.16 -5.23 2.94
C ILE A 54 -6.39 -6.60 2.28
N ALA A 55 -5.76 -7.68 2.77
CA ALA A 55 -5.95 -9.02 2.20
C ALA A 55 -7.40 -9.51 2.32
N LEU A 56 -8.03 -9.33 3.48
CA LEU A 56 -9.45 -9.63 3.67
C LEU A 56 -10.35 -8.75 2.81
N GLY A 57 -10.08 -7.45 2.80
CA GLY A 57 -10.89 -6.49 2.05
C GLY A 57 -10.84 -6.69 0.54
N GLU A 58 -9.66 -6.93 -0.04
CA GLU A 58 -9.53 -7.27 -1.45
C GLU A 58 -10.25 -8.58 -1.79
N SER A 59 -10.17 -9.59 -0.91
CA SER A 59 -10.89 -10.85 -1.11
C SER A 59 -12.40 -10.64 -1.15
N VAL A 60 -12.95 -9.82 -0.25
CA VAL A 60 -14.37 -9.43 -0.27
C VAL A 60 -14.71 -8.66 -1.54
N ALA A 61 -13.90 -7.68 -1.93
CA ALA A 61 -14.15 -6.85 -3.11
C ALA A 61 -14.13 -7.68 -4.41
N MET A 62 -13.26 -8.69 -4.50
CA MET A 62 -13.13 -9.55 -5.68
C MET A 62 -14.24 -10.61 -5.78
N THR A 63 -14.69 -11.15 -4.64
CA THR A 63 -15.57 -12.35 -4.63
C THR A 63 -16.99 -12.06 -4.20
N GLY A 64 -17.23 -10.95 -3.50
CA GLY A 64 -18.52 -10.66 -2.87
C GLY A 64 -18.88 -11.56 -1.67
N ASP A 65 -17.97 -12.45 -1.23
CA ASP A 65 -18.24 -13.41 -0.18
C ASP A 65 -18.54 -12.72 1.17
N ALA A 66 -19.80 -12.85 1.60
CA ALA A 66 -20.31 -12.20 2.80
C ALA A 66 -19.71 -12.76 4.09
N ALA A 67 -19.14 -13.98 4.09
CA ALA A 67 -18.55 -14.58 5.28
C ALA A 67 -17.37 -13.75 5.84
N TRP A 68 -16.66 -13.04 4.95
CA TRP A 68 -15.50 -12.22 5.32
C TRP A 68 -15.87 -10.76 5.66
N LYS A 69 -17.13 -10.34 5.48
CA LYS A 69 -17.55 -8.96 5.79
C LYS A 69 -17.50 -8.64 7.29
N PRO A 70 -18.09 -9.43 8.21
CA PRO A 70 -18.00 -9.13 9.63
C PRO A 70 -16.56 -9.02 10.20
N PRO A 71 -15.61 -9.92 9.88
CA PRO A 71 -14.23 -9.74 10.33
C PRO A 71 -13.56 -8.52 9.71
N LEU A 72 -13.85 -8.19 8.44
CA LEU A 72 -13.36 -6.97 7.80
C LEU A 72 -13.87 -5.72 8.51
N GLU A 73 -15.16 -5.62 8.83
CA GLU A 73 -15.74 -4.48 9.55
C GLU A 73 -15.10 -4.27 10.93
N ARG A 74 -14.82 -5.36 11.66
CA ARG A 74 -14.09 -5.28 12.94
C ARG A 74 -12.66 -4.76 12.74
N ALA A 75 -11.97 -5.24 11.70
CA ALA A 75 -10.62 -4.81 11.40
C ALA A 75 -10.57 -3.32 11.02
N VAL A 76 -11.50 -2.86 10.18
CA VAL A 76 -11.61 -1.44 9.80
C VAL A 76 -11.93 -0.57 11.01
N ARG A 77 -12.80 -1.03 11.91
CA ARG A 77 -13.07 -0.32 13.17
C ARG A 77 -11.80 -0.16 14.02
N HIS A 78 -10.95 -1.18 14.06
CA HIS A 78 -9.66 -1.10 14.73
C HIS A 78 -8.75 -0.04 14.08
N THR A 79 -8.60 -0.05 12.75
CA THR A 79 -7.86 1.01 12.03
C THR A 79 -8.38 2.40 12.39
N LEU A 80 -9.70 2.61 12.38
CA LEU A 80 -10.29 3.91 12.71
C LEU A 80 -10.01 4.33 14.17
N ALA A 81 -10.11 3.39 15.12
CA ALA A 81 -9.84 3.64 16.53
C ALA A 81 -8.36 3.98 16.82
N MET A 82 -7.44 3.49 15.98
CA MET A 82 -6.01 3.74 16.10
C MET A 82 -5.57 5.11 15.55
N GLN A 83 -6.45 5.83 14.83
CA GLN A 83 -6.10 7.13 14.28
C GLN A 83 -6.01 8.19 15.37
N HIS A 84 -4.95 8.99 15.35
CA HIS A 84 -4.84 10.10 16.29
C HIS A 84 -5.88 11.20 15.98
N PRO A 85 -6.74 11.61 16.93
CA PRO A 85 -7.86 12.50 16.65
C PRO A 85 -7.42 13.89 16.15
N HIS A 86 -6.37 14.47 16.75
CA HIS A 86 -5.91 15.81 16.37
C HIS A 86 -5.00 15.85 15.14
N THR A 87 -3.96 15.00 15.05
CA THR A 87 -3.05 15.03 13.89
C THR A 87 -3.62 14.30 12.67
N GLY A 88 -4.46 13.28 12.89
CA GLY A 88 -4.99 12.43 11.83
C GLY A 88 -4.03 11.35 11.32
N GLY A 89 -2.87 11.17 11.98
CA GLY A 89 -1.90 10.15 11.63
C GLY A 89 -2.13 8.81 12.34
N TRP A 90 -1.40 7.78 11.88
CA TRP A 90 -1.30 6.47 12.51
C TRP A 90 0.14 6.12 12.79
N ARG A 91 0.39 5.32 13.82
CA ARG A 91 1.74 4.85 14.15
C ARG A 91 1.77 3.44 14.73
N TYR A 92 2.33 3.20 15.91
CA TYR A 92 2.44 1.86 16.50
C TYR A 92 1.38 1.61 17.59
N ALA A 93 1.06 2.64 18.36
CA ALA A 93 0.05 2.59 19.41
C ALA A 93 -1.04 3.66 19.23
N ALA A 94 -2.19 3.43 19.85
CA ALA A 94 -3.24 4.44 19.94
C ALA A 94 -2.71 5.68 20.67
N GLY A 95 -2.99 6.86 20.12
CA GLY A 95 -2.50 8.13 20.67
C GLY A 95 -1.12 8.56 20.15
N ASP A 96 -0.43 7.73 19.35
CA ASP A 96 0.76 8.19 18.65
C ASP A 96 0.40 9.23 17.57
N ARG A 97 1.18 10.31 17.48
CA ARG A 97 0.91 11.44 16.56
C ARG A 97 0.94 11.07 15.07
N GLY A 98 1.56 9.95 14.73
CA GLY A 98 1.62 9.41 13.38
C GLY A 98 2.99 9.47 12.73
N ASP A 99 3.19 8.62 11.72
CA ASP A 99 4.28 8.71 10.75
C ASP A 99 3.76 8.40 9.34
N THR A 100 4.49 8.83 8.31
CA THR A 100 4.09 8.67 6.91
C THR A 100 4.01 7.20 6.49
N SER A 101 4.87 6.33 7.05
CA SER A 101 4.93 4.92 6.70
C SER A 101 3.72 4.11 7.17
N GLN A 102 3.21 4.41 8.36
CA GLN A 102 2.01 3.77 8.88
C GLN A 102 0.77 4.38 8.25
N LEU A 103 0.79 5.68 7.96
CA LEU A 103 -0.30 6.34 7.24
C LEU A 103 -0.56 5.67 5.89
N GLY A 104 0.46 5.29 5.12
CA GLY A 104 0.24 4.66 3.82
C GLY A 104 -0.55 3.37 3.89
N TRP A 105 -0.19 2.47 4.81
CA TRP A 105 -0.94 1.23 5.01
C TRP A 105 -2.38 1.48 5.45
N GLN A 106 -2.61 2.44 6.36
CA GLN A 106 -3.98 2.69 6.84
C GLN A 106 -4.84 3.40 5.79
N VAL A 107 -4.29 4.29 4.96
CA VAL A 107 -5.02 4.87 3.82
C VAL A 107 -5.40 3.77 2.81
N MET A 108 -4.50 2.81 2.54
CA MET A 108 -4.83 1.66 1.70
C MET A 108 -5.91 0.75 2.31
N VAL A 109 -5.96 0.62 3.64
CA VAL A 109 -7.06 -0.06 4.34
C VAL A 109 -8.40 0.65 4.05
N LEU A 110 -8.47 1.98 4.19
CA LEU A 110 -9.70 2.73 3.93
C LEU A 110 -10.16 2.60 2.47
N LEU A 111 -9.22 2.69 1.52
CA LEU A 111 -9.50 2.50 0.09
C LEU A 111 -10.02 1.09 -0.18
N THR A 112 -9.39 0.07 0.40
CA THR A 112 -9.78 -1.33 0.22
C THR A 112 -11.15 -1.61 0.84
N ALA A 113 -11.42 -1.07 2.03
CA ALA A 113 -12.71 -1.17 2.70
C ALA A 113 -13.83 -0.54 1.85
N ARG A 114 -13.57 0.61 1.22
CA ARG A 114 -14.52 1.24 0.29
C ARG A 114 -14.79 0.35 -0.92
N ASN A 115 -13.75 -0.23 -1.52
CA ASN A 115 -13.91 -1.17 -2.64
C ASN A 115 -14.70 -2.43 -2.24
N ALA A 116 -14.65 -2.83 -0.97
CA ALA A 116 -15.44 -3.92 -0.40
C ALA A 116 -16.89 -3.50 -0.04
N GLY A 117 -17.29 -2.26 -0.31
CA GLY A 117 -18.64 -1.74 -0.06
C GLY A 117 -18.87 -1.14 1.33
N LEU A 118 -17.82 -0.93 2.13
CA LEU A 118 -17.92 -0.23 3.42
C LEU A 118 -17.82 1.29 3.23
N ASN A 119 -18.44 2.06 4.11
CA ASN A 119 -18.53 3.53 4.01
C ASN A 119 -18.25 4.20 5.37
N GLY A 120 -18.25 5.54 5.43
CA GLY A 120 -18.09 6.31 6.67
C GLY A 120 -16.64 6.66 7.00
N PHE A 121 -15.81 6.90 5.99
CA PHE A 121 -14.37 7.16 6.15
C PHE A 121 -13.99 8.63 6.05
N GLU A 122 -14.95 9.53 5.82
CA GLU A 122 -14.73 10.94 5.49
C GLU A 122 -13.93 11.67 6.58
N ALA A 123 -14.24 11.39 7.85
CA ALA A 123 -13.50 11.94 8.99
C ALA A 123 -12.05 11.45 9.02
N ALA A 124 -11.84 10.15 8.77
CA ALA A 124 -10.51 9.55 8.78
C ALA A 124 -9.66 10.03 7.61
N GLU A 125 -10.24 10.15 6.42
CA GLU A 125 -9.58 10.73 5.24
C GLU A 125 -9.21 12.21 5.45
N THR A 126 -10.09 12.98 6.09
CA THR A 126 -9.80 14.37 6.47
C THR A 126 -8.63 14.45 7.44
N GLY A 127 -8.57 13.52 8.40
CA GLY A 127 -7.40 13.31 9.26
C GLY A 127 -6.14 13.00 8.48
N ALA A 128 -6.20 12.05 7.56
CA ALA A 128 -5.06 11.65 6.74
C ALA A 128 -4.51 12.82 5.89
N ARG A 129 -5.40 13.61 5.25
CA ARG A 129 -5.00 14.82 4.50
C ARG A 129 -4.29 15.84 5.40
N ARG A 130 -4.79 16.03 6.62
CA ARG A 130 -4.16 16.93 7.61
C ARG A 130 -2.78 16.43 8.05
N PHE A 131 -2.63 15.14 8.32
CA PHE A 131 -1.31 14.58 8.63
C PHE A 131 -0.34 14.76 7.46
N LEU A 132 -0.78 14.43 6.24
CA LEU A 132 0.03 14.60 5.02
C LEU A 132 0.51 16.03 4.85
N GLN A 133 -0.33 17.03 5.16
CA GLN A 133 0.07 18.43 5.16
C GLN A 133 1.16 18.74 6.21
N SER A 134 1.11 18.10 7.38
CA SER A 134 2.09 18.33 8.46
C SER A 134 3.48 17.78 8.18
N VAL A 135 3.60 16.82 7.26
CA VAL A 135 4.87 16.23 6.82
C VAL A 135 5.32 16.76 5.44
N SER A 136 4.52 17.63 4.82
CA SER A 136 4.81 18.24 3.51
C SER A 136 5.94 19.26 3.60
N SER A 137 6.72 19.33 2.52
CA SER A 137 7.70 20.38 2.26
C SER A 137 7.93 20.49 0.74
N GLY A 138 8.94 21.24 0.31
CA GLY A 138 9.15 21.57 -1.10
C GLY A 138 8.48 22.89 -1.49
N THR A 139 8.78 23.38 -2.69
CA THR A 139 8.26 24.66 -3.17
C THR A 139 6.77 24.57 -3.51
N ALA A 140 6.31 23.37 -3.90
CA ALA A 140 4.91 23.09 -4.19
C ALA A 140 4.22 22.23 -3.10
N GLY A 141 4.93 21.87 -2.02
CA GLY A 141 4.40 21.05 -0.94
C GLY A 141 4.28 19.55 -1.28
N GLY A 142 4.95 19.09 -2.33
CA GLY A 142 4.91 17.71 -2.82
C GLY A 142 5.80 16.75 -2.05
N LEU A 143 6.94 17.24 -1.55
CA LEU A 143 7.92 16.41 -0.85
C LEU A 143 7.43 16.06 0.55
N ALA A 144 7.82 14.90 1.08
CA ALA A 144 7.41 14.47 2.41
C ALA A 144 8.54 13.86 3.25
N ALA A 145 8.43 14.08 4.56
CA ALA A 145 9.28 13.48 5.59
C ALA A 145 8.57 12.32 6.30
N TYR A 146 9.30 11.58 7.14
CA TYR A 146 8.74 10.49 7.95
C TYR A 146 7.84 11.03 9.08
N ARG A 147 8.30 12.09 9.77
CA ARG A 147 7.52 12.85 10.75
C ARG A 147 7.66 14.37 10.54
N PRO A 148 6.76 15.18 11.10
CA PRO A 148 6.84 16.65 10.98
C PRO A 148 8.19 17.19 11.45
N GLY A 149 8.80 18.07 10.66
CA GLY A 149 10.09 18.70 10.96
C GLY A 149 11.32 17.85 10.64
N GLU A 150 11.16 16.62 10.16
CA GLU A 150 12.28 15.79 9.72
C GLU A 150 12.68 16.04 8.27
N ARG A 151 13.80 15.44 7.84
CA ARG A 151 14.27 15.52 6.46
C ARG A 151 13.37 14.72 5.53
N THR A 152 13.16 15.26 4.33
CA THR A 152 12.48 14.56 3.25
C THR A 152 13.25 13.34 2.78
N SER A 153 12.51 12.35 2.27
CA SER A 153 13.10 11.20 1.59
C SER A 153 12.26 10.79 0.39
N VAL A 154 12.87 10.04 -0.52
CA VAL A 154 12.19 9.50 -1.72
C VAL A 154 11.06 8.56 -1.30
N ALA A 155 11.32 7.66 -0.34
CA ALA A 155 10.34 6.69 0.16
C ALA A 155 9.08 7.39 0.70
N MET A 156 9.26 8.35 1.61
CA MET A 156 8.13 9.06 2.23
C MET A 156 7.42 9.97 1.23
N THR A 157 8.15 10.58 0.28
CA THR A 157 7.52 11.38 -0.78
C THR A 157 6.66 10.51 -1.71
N ALA A 158 7.16 9.34 -2.11
CA ALA A 158 6.40 8.40 -2.94
C ALA A 158 5.15 7.89 -2.23
N GLU A 159 5.26 7.49 -0.97
CA GLU A 159 4.13 7.03 -0.17
C GLU A 159 3.10 8.13 0.08
N ALA A 160 3.55 9.33 0.44
CA ALA A 160 2.68 10.49 0.62
C ALA A 160 1.97 10.86 -0.69
N LEU A 161 2.65 10.80 -1.84
CA LEU A 161 2.04 11.03 -3.14
C LEU A 161 0.96 9.98 -3.44
N ALA A 162 1.26 8.68 -3.28
CA ALA A 162 0.27 7.62 -3.47
C ALA A 162 -0.98 7.87 -2.61
N CYS A 163 -0.80 8.20 -1.33
CA CYS A 163 -1.91 8.54 -0.43
C CYS A 163 -2.69 9.77 -0.89
N ARG A 164 -2.02 10.84 -1.31
CA ARG A 164 -2.67 12.06 -1.81
C ARG A 164 -3.54 11.75 -3.04
N LEU A 165 -3.03 10.95 -3.98
CA LEU A 165 -3.79 10.51 -5.16
C LEU A 165 -5.02 9.67 -4.74
N PHE A 166 -4.86 8.74 -3.78
CA PHE A 166 -5.96 7.93 -3.24
C PHE A 166 -7.03 8.78 -2.56
N LEU A 167 -6.61 9.89 -1.94
CA LEU A 167 -7.47 10.86 -1.27
C LEU A 167 -8.00 11.96 -2.19
N GLY A 168 -7.77 11.85 -3.51
CA GLY A 168 -8.38 12.70 -4.53
C GLY A 168 -7.55 13.89 -5.01
N LEU A 169 -6.25 13.96 -4.68
CA LEU A 169 -5.37 14.97 -5.28
C LEU A 169 -5.25 14.72 -6.79
N PRO A 170 -5.47 15.73 -7.65
CA PRO A 170 -5.23 15.58 -9.09
C PRO A 170 -3.77 15.28 -9.40
N ALA A 171 -3.53 14.45 -10.42
CA ALA A 171 -2.18 14.05 -10.83
C ALA A 171 -1.36 15.21 -11.43
N ASP A 172 -2.03 16.23 -11.96
CA ASP A 172 -1.44 17.46 -12.50
C ASP A 172 -1.30 18.59 -11.46
N HIS A 173 -1.70 18.34 -10.21
CA HIS A 173 -1.50 19.30 -9.13
C HIS A 173 0.01 19.59 -8.93
N PRO A 174 0.45 20.84 -8.69
CA PRO A 174 1.87 21.18 -8.55
C PRO A 174 2.64 20.31 -7.53
N ALA A 175 2.02 20.01 -6.39
CA ALA A 175 2.58 19.09 -5.39
C ALA A 175 2.78 17.66 -5.91
N ALA A 176 1.87 17.16 -6.77
CA ALA A 176 2.00 15.85 -7.38
C ALA A 176 3.14 15.84 -8.39
N VAL A 177 3.24 16.87 -9.22
CA VAL A 177 4.33 17.04 -10.19
C VAL A 177 5.69 17.12 -9.49
N GLU A 178 5.82 17.92 -8.42
CA GLU A 178 7.06 18.03 -7.65
C GLU A 178 7.51 16.68 -7.04
N ALA A 179 6.55 15.91 -6.53
CA ALA A 179 6.83 14.58 -5.98
C ALA A 179 7.23 13.58 -7.07
N ILE A 180 6.57 13.59 -8.23
CA ILE A 180 6.93 12.76 -9.39
C ILE A 180 8.32 13.09 -9.92
N ASP A 181 8.71 14.37 -9.95
CA ASP A 181 10.04 14.79 -10.35
C ASP A 181 11.14 14.25 -9.42
N LEU A 182 10.88 14.20 -8.10
CA LEU A 182 11.81 13.57 -7.17
C LEU A 182 11.93 12.07 -7.43
N ILE A 183 10.83 11.38 -7.71
CA ILE A 183 10.81 9.95 -8.01
C ILE A 183 11.56 9.66 -9.32
N ASP A 184 11.35 10.44 -10.38
CA ASP A 184 12.03 10.24 -11.67
C ASP A 184 13.55 10.46 -11.59
N ARG A 185 14.00 11.38 -10.72
CA ARG A 185 15.43 11.60 -10.41
C ARG A 185 16.04 10.55 -9.48
N SER A 186 15.24 9.64 -8.94
CA SER A 186 15.65 8.60 -8.00
C SER A 186 15.30 7.19 -8.53
N PRO A 187 15.82 6.80 -9.71
CA PRO A 187 15.41 5.56 -10.36
C PRO A 187 15.80 4.31 -9.54
N PRO A 188 15.06 3.19 -9.71
CA PRO A 188 15.42 1.93 -9.06
C PRO A 188 16.75 1.39 -9.61
N LEU A 189 17.62 0.93 -8.72
CA LEU A 189 18.93 0.36 -9.05
C LEU A 189 19.08 -1.03 -8.43
N ALA A 190 19.44 -2.03 -9.25
CA ALA A 190 19.64 -3.41 -8.79
C ALA A 190 20.73 -3.54 -7.71
N SER A 191 21.73 -2.64 -7.72
CA SER A 191 22.83 -2.60 -6.74
C SER A 191 22.43 -2.04 -5.37
N ALA A 192 21.27 -1.38 -5.28
CA ALA A 192 20.76 -0.79 -4.05
C ALA A 192 19.24 -1.06 -3.93
N PRO A 193 18.84 -2.34 -3.79
CA PRO A 193 17.44 -2.70 -3.73
C PRO A 193 16.78 -2.13 -2.48
N ASN A 194 15.56 -1.62 -2.65
CA ASN A 194 14.72 -1.14 -1.58
C ASN A 194 13.27 -1.40 -1.98
N ALA A 195 12.78 -2.60 -1.66
CA ALA A 195 11.47 -3.06 -2.14
C ALA A 195 10.33 -2.16 -1.65
N TYR A 196 10.46 -1.62 -0.44
CA TYR A 196 9.49 -0.66 0.13
C TYR A 196 9.35 0.61 -0.71
N THR A 197 10.49 1.24 -1.04
CA THR A 197 10.49 2.46 -1.85
C THR A 197 9.98 2.17 -3.26
N TRP A 198 10.39 1.05 -3.85
CA TRP A 198 9.96 0.67 -5.19
C TRP A 198 8.47 0.40 -5.26
N TYR A 199 7.89 -0.23 -4.24
CA TYR A 199 6.45 -0.47 -4.17
C TYR A 199 5.66 0.85 -4.19
N TYR A 200 5.95 1.77 -3.26
CA TYR A 200 5.21 3.04 -3.19
C TYR A 200 5.49 3.97 -4.37
N ALA A 201 6.73 4.01 -4.87
CA ALA A 201 7.03 4.80 -6.07
C ALA A 201 6.32 4.25 -7.30
N THR A 202 6.17 2.93 -7.41
CA THR A 202 5.39 2.30 -8.48
C THR A 202 3.90 2.62 -8.36
N LEU A 203 3.32 2.56 -7.15
CA LEU A 203 1.94 3.00 -6.93
C LEU A 203 1.76 4.47 -7.32
N ALA A 204 2.62 5.36 -6.81
CA ALA A 204 2.54 6.79 -7.10
C ALA A 204 2.66 7.09 -8.59
N SER A 205 3.68 6.54 -9.26
CA SER A 205 3.90 6.72 -10.70
C SER A 205 2.77 6.13 -11.54
N PHE A 206 2.25 4.95 -11.21
CA PHE A 206 1.13 4.35 -11.95
C PHE A 206 -0.14 5.18 -11.85
N HIS A 207 -0.48 5.63 -10.63
CA HIS A 207 -1.70 6.39 -10.41
C HIS A 207 -1.61 7.81 -10.99
N ALA A 208 -0.43 8.44 -10.97
CA ALA A 208 -0.17 9.70 -11.65
C ALA A 208 -0.19 9.56 -13.18
N GLY A 209 0.36 8.47 -13.72
CA GLY A 209 0.39 8.17 -15.14
C GLY A 209 1.36 9.05 -15.94
N GLY A 210 1.05 9.24 -17.23
CA GLY A 210 1.85 10.04 -18.16
C GLY A 210 3.20 9.40 -18.54
N PRO A 211 4.05 10.11 -19.32
CA PRO A 211 5.32 9.57 -19.81
C PRO A 211 6.32 9.18 -18.72
N GLN A 212 6.16 9.71 -17.50
CA GLN A 212 7.00 9.34 -16.37
C GLN A 212 6.72 7.90 -15.92
N TRP A 213 5.46 7.44 -15.96
CA TRP A 213 5.11 6.06 -15.63
C TRP A 213 5.83 5.06 -16.53
N ASP A 214 5.84 5.29 -17.84
CA ASP A 214 6.48 4.38 -18.79
C ASP A 214 7.99 4.26 -18.54
N ARG A 215 8.64 5.39 -18.23
CA ARG A 215 10.06 5.42 -17.84
C ARG A 215 10.29 4.67 -16.53
N TRP A 216 9.47 4.93 -15.51
CA TRP A 216 9.58 4.28 -14.21
C TRP A 216 9.43 2.76 -14.34
N ASN A 217 8.35 2.30 -14.99
CA ASN A 217 8.06 0.88 -15.14
C ASN A 217 9.16 0.13 -15.89
N SER A 218 9.70 0.73 -16.97
CA SER A 218 10.82 0.16 -17.71
C SER A 218 12.08 0.03 -16.86
N ARG A 219 12.44 1.08 -16.11
CA ARG A 219 13.61 1.06 -15.20
C ARG A 219 13.42 0.06 -14.05
N LEU A 220 12.22 0.00 -13.48
CA LEU A 220 11.86 -0.92 -12.40
C LEU A 220 12.00 -2.37 -12.84
N GLN A 221 11.42 -2.76 -13.97
CA GLN A 221 11.55 -4.13 -14.48
C GLN A 221 13.01 -4.48 -14.77
N SER A 222 13.77 -3.56 -15.35
CA SER A 222 15.20 -3.73 -15.61
C SER A 222 16.02 -3.94 -14.34
N ALA A 223 15.63 -3.30 -13.22
CA ALA A 223 16.31 -3.44 -11.94
C ALA A 223 15.85 -4.66 -11.13
N LEU A 224 14.54 -4.94 -11.10
CA LEU A 224 13.93 -5.93 -10.20
C LEU A 224 13.94 -7.35 -10.77
N LEU A 225 13.69 -7.53 -12.07
CA LEU A 225 13.60 -8.87 -12.67
C LEU A 225 14.93 -9.65 -12.61
N PRO A 226 16.11 -9.04 -12.78
CA PRO A 226 17.38 -9.76 -12.62
C PRO A 226 17.65 -10.26 -11.20
N LEU A 227 16.98 -9.69 -10.19
CA LEU A 227 17.13 -10.08 -8.79
C LEU A 227 16.28 -11.30 -8.41
N GLN A 228 15.42 -11.77 -9.32
CA GLN A 228 14.59 -12.95 -9.08
C GLN A 228 15.46 -14.22 -9.15
N HIS A 229 15.30 -15.10 -8.17
CA HIS A 229 15.88 -16.44 -8.22
C HIS A 229 15.24 -17.24 -9.37
N ARG A 230 16.08 -17.81 -10.25
CA ARG A 230 15.68 -18.61 -11.43
C ARG A 230 16.42 -19.95 -11.55
N GLY A 231 17.04 -20.37 -10.44
CA GLY A 231 17.90 -21.55 -10.41
C GLY A 231 17.16 -22.87 -10.20
N GLY A 232 15.83 -22.85 -10.08
CA GLY A 232 15.04 -23.99 -9.63
C GLY A 232 15.18 -24.26 -8.12
N GLY A 233 14.41 -25.23 -7.62
CA GLY A 233 14.41 -25.60 -6.21
C GLY A 233 13.54 -24.70 -5.32
N GLY A 234 13.72 -24.80 -4.00
CA GLY A 234 12.81 -24.20 -3.01
C GLY A 234 12.78 -22.67 -2.95
N LEU A 235 13.73 -21.99 -3.59
CA LEU A 235 13.81 -20.52 -3.66
C LEU A 235 13.41 -19.95 -5.01
N ASP A 236 13.06 -20.80 -5.97
CA ASP A 236 12.73 -20.38 -7.33
C ASP A 236 11.57 -19.39 -7.36
N GLY A 237 11.72 -18.33 -8.15
CA GLY A 237 10.75 -17.24 -8.26
C GLY A 237 10.76 -16.25 -7.08
N SER A 238 11.57 -16.44 -6.04
CA SER A 238 11.66 -15.55 -4.88
C SER A 238 12.65 -14.39 -5.09
N TRP A 239 12.59 -13.40 -4.19
CA TRP A 239 13.60 -12.34 -4.06
C TRP A 239 14.25 -12.41 -2.68
N ASP A 240 15.56 -12.16 -2.64
CA ASP A 240 16.27 -12.05 -1.37
C ASP A 240 15.81 -10.83 -0.57
N PRO A 241 15.85 -10.91 0.78
CA PRO A 241 15.61 -9.75 1.62
C PRO A 241 16.58 -8.60 1.30
N ASP A 242 16.05 -7.41 1.03
CA ASP A 242 16.86 -6.21 0.77
C ASP A 242 17.57 -5.70 2.06
N PRO A 243 18.64 -4.91 1.94
CA PRO A 243 19.44 -4.49 3.09
C PRO A 243 18.77 -3.40 3.96
N VAL A 244 17.64 -2.83 3.53
CA VAL A 244 16.98 -1.73 4.24
C VAL A 244 15.89 -2.24 5.17
N TRP A 245 14.97 -3.06 4.65
CA TRP A 245 13.81 -3.57 5.40
C TRP A 245 13.67 -5.09 5.35
N GLY A 246 14.45 -5.76 4.50
CA GLY A 246 14.40 -7.20 4.34
C GLY A 246 14.71 -7.97 5.64
N GLY A 247 15.57 -7.43 6.51
CA GLY A 247 15.88 -8.05 7.81
C GLY A 247 14.67 -8.19 8.75
N HIS A 248 13.66 -7.34 8.60
CA HIS A 248 12.45 -7.39 9.44
C HIS A 248 11.38 -8.31 8.86
N GLY A 249 11.14 -8.25 7.54
CA GLY A 249 10.07 -9.01 6.88
C GLY A 249 10.52 -10.39 6.33
N GLY A 250 11.81 -10.59 6.16
CA GLY A 250 12.38 -11.78 5.55
C GLY A 250 12.00 -11.98 4.09
N ARG A 251 12.26 -13.19 3.58
CA ARG A 251 12.08 -13.54 2.16
C ARG A 251 10.63 -13.50 1.72
N VAL A 252 9.69 -13.87 2.59
CA VAL A 252 8.25 -13.86 2.29
C VAL A 252 7.79 -12.43 2.00
N TYR A 253 8.18 -11.48 2.84
CA TYR A 253 7.92 -10.05 2.62
C TYR A 253 8.56 -9.56 1.32
N ALA A 254 9.86 -9.81 1.13
CA ALA A 254 10.58 -9.33 -0.05
C ALA A 254 9.95 -9.86 -1.35
N THR A 255 9.63 -11.15 -1.38
CA THR A 255 8.98 -11.79 -2.52
C THR A 255 7.58 -11.25 -2.75
N ALA A 256 6.75 -11.13 -1.71
CA ALA A 256 5.41 -10.60 -1.84
C ALA A 256 5.43 -9.14 -2.32
N LEU A 257 6.29 -8.31 -1.76
CA LEU A 257 6.35 -6.89 -2.12
C LEU A 257 6.90 -6.68 -3.54
N SER A 258 7.91 -7.45 -3.95
CA SER A 258 8.40 -7.46 -5.33
C SER A 258 7.33 -7.92 -6.32
N ALA A 259 6.59 -8.99 -6.02
CA ALA A 259 5.48 -9.46 -6.84
C ALA A 259 4.38 -8.39 -6.96
N MET A 260 3.94 -7.83 -5.83
CA MET A 260 2.93 -6.76 -5.81
C MET A 260 3.38 -5.51 -6.56
N THR A 261 4.67 -5.19 -6.53
CA THR A 261 5.26 -4.09 -7.30
C THR A 261 5.14 -4.34 -8.80
N LEU A 262 5.36 -5.57 -9.26
CA LEU A 262 5.17 -5.98 -10.66
C LEU A 262 3.68 -6.12 -11.04
N GLU A 263 2.78 -6.24 -10.05
CA GLU A 263 1.34 -6.40 -10.26
C GLU A 263 0.58 -5.08 -10.49
N VAL A 264 1.14 -3.93 -10.07
CA VAL A 264 0.41 -2.66 -9.93
C VAL A 264 -0.46 -2.31 -11.16
N TYR A 265 0.06 -2.50 -12.38
CA TYR A 265 -0.60 -2.04 -13.61
C TYR A 265 -1.73 -2.93 -14.13
N TYR A 266 -1.87 -4.16 -13.63
CA TYR A 266 -3.03 -5.01 -13.92
C TYR A 266 -3.91 -5.26 -12.69
N ARG A 267 -3.38 -4.98 -11.49
CA ARG A 267 -4.11 -5.11 -10.22
C ARG A 267 -5.01 -3.93 -9.89
N HIS A 268 -4.62 -2.71 -10.26
CA HIS A 268 -5.35 -1.49 -9.90
C HIS A 268 -5.90 -0.75 -11.12
N LEU A 269 -7.09 -0.17 -10.98
CA LEU A 269 -7.61 0.77 -11.97
C LEU A 269 -6.88 2.12 -11.82
N PRO A 270 -6.26 2.65 -12.90
CA PRO A 270 -5.50 3.89 -12.83
C PRO A 270 -6.40 5.08 -12.48
N MET A 271 -5.94 5.94 -11.57
CA MET A 271 -6.75 7.06 -11.06
C MET A 271 -6.81 8.24 -12.04
N HIS A 272 -5.74 8.51 -12.78
CA HIS A 272 -5.74 9.52 -13.85
C HIS A 272 -6.80 9.27 -14.94
N ARG A 273 -7.27 8.02 -15.10
CA ARG A 273 -8.35 7.69 -16.05
C ARG A 273 -9.76 7.90 -15.49
N ARG A 274 -9.92 8.06 -14.17
CA ARG A 274 -11.24 8.36 -13.56
C ARG A 274 -11.70 9.79 -13.84
N ALA A 275 -10.77 10.73 -14.01
CA ALA A 275 -11.06 12.12 -14.37
C ALA A 275 -11.60 12.28 -15.81
N GLY A 276 -11.56 11.23 -16.65
CA GLY A 276 -12.02 11.25 -18.05
C GLY A 276 -13.42 10.68 -18.31
N ARG A 277 -14.16 10.21 -17.28
CA ARG A 277 -15.54 9.73 -17.43
C ARG A 277 -16.54 10.72 -16.81
N VAL A 278 -16.70 11.86 -17.48
CA VAL A 278 -17.96 12.62 -17.49
C VAL A 278 -18.39 12.72 -18.94
N ALA A 279 -19.07 11.68 -19.44
CA ALA A 279 -20.09 11.73 -20.50
C ALA A 279 -20.38 10.30 -21.01
N ALA A 280 -21.69 10.08 -21.21
CA ALA A 280 -22.33 8.99 -21.93
C ALA A 280 -22.48 7.63 -21.22
N ALA A 281 -23.56 7.51 -20.43
CA ALA A 281 -24.58 6.49 -20.71
C ALA A 281 -25.61 7.11 -21.69
N PRO A 282 -26.33 6.34 -22.52
CA PRO A 282 -27.19 5.23 -22.08
C PRO A 282 -26.58 3.84 -22.24
#